data_AF-A0A6L6QMF0-F1
#
_entry.id   AF-A0A6L6QMF0-F1
#
_cell.length_a   1.000
_cell.length_b   1.000
_cell.length_c   1.000
_cell.angle_alpha   90.00
_cell.angle_beta   90.00
_cell.angle_gamma   90.00
#
_symmetry.space_group_name_H-M   'P 1'
#
loop_
_entity.id
_entity.type
_entity.pdbx_description
1 polymer ?
#
loop_
_entity_poly.entity_id
_entity_poly.type
_entity_poly.pdbx_seq_one_letter_code
_entity_poly.pdbx_strand_id
1 'polypeptide(L)'
;MTMPIQFDTAAYIKVLVDAGVPPEHASAHAIALAHALSQPVANDSDLTIVRAEMHAMISQHEARMKQWVLAQLKPIYWLQGLILILQTITMTKLFL
;
A
#
# COMPACT_ATOMS: atom_id res chain seq x y z
N MET A 1 16.15 3.70 14.04
CA MET A 1 16.86 4.02 12.78
C MET A 1 17.63 5.30 12.99
N THR A 2 18.94 5.18 13.16
CA THR A 2 19.87 6.28 13.37
C THR A 2 20.07 7.01 12.03
N MET A 3 19.57 8.24 11.92
CA MET A 3 20.11 9.20 10.96
C MET A 3 21.10 10.10 11.70
N PRO A 4 22.42 9.85 11.64
CA PRO A 4 23.40 10.74 12.22
C PRO A 4 23.93 11.67 11.13
N ILE A 5 23.07 12.27 10.30
CA ILE A 5 23.51 13.46 9.56
C ILE A 5 23.47 14.58 10.60
N GLN A 6 24.53 14.71 11.38
CA GLN A 6 24.73 15.87 12.24
C GLN A 6 25.00 17.06 11.31
N PHE A 7 23.92 17.70 10.87
CA PHE A 7 24.01 18.92 10.09
C PHE A 7 24.54 20.03 10.99
N ASP A 8 25.82 20.36 10.83
CA ASP A 8 26.46 21.46 11.54
C ASP A 8 26.15 22.77 10.84
N THR A 9 25.11 23.44 11.35
CA THR A 9 24.65 24.75 10.88
C THR A 9 25.78 25.80 10.89
N ALA A 10 26.68 25.75 11.87
CA ALA A 10 27.75 26.74 12.00
C ALA A 10 28.85 26.52 10.93
N ALA A 11 29.23 25.26 10.69
CA ALA A 11 30.14 24.91 9.62
C ALA A 11 29.56 25.26 8.24
N TYR A 12 28.25 25.02 8.03
CA TYR A 12 27.58 25.33 6.78
C TYR A 12 27.45 26.85 6.51
N ILE A 13 27.12 27.65 7.54
CA ILE A 13 27.12 29.11 7.43
C ILE A 13 28.52 29.62 7.06
N LYS A 14 29.57 29.07 7.68
CA LYS A 14 30.95 29.45 7.37
C LYS A 14 31.30 29.21 5.91
N VAL A 15 30.94 28.04 5.36
CA VAL A 15 31.15 27.72 3.93
C VAL A 15 30.40 28.69 3.01
N LEU A 16 29.16 29.06 3.36
CA LEU A 16 28.37 30.01 2.57
C LEU A 16 28.96 31.43 2.60
N VAL A 17 29.42 31.88 3.77
CA VAL A 17 30.08 33.18 3.93
C VAL A 17 31.42 33.21 3.19
N ASP A 18 32.21 32.13 3.28
CA ASP A 18 33.47 31.98 2.55
C ASP A 18 33.24 31.94 1.02
N ALA A 19 32.07 31.48 0.57
CA ALA A 19 31.63 31.52 -0.83
C ALA A 19 31.06 32.88 -1.27
N GLY A 20 31.07 33.89 -0.38
CA GLY A 20 30.61 35.26 -0.68
C GLY A 20 29.12 35.50 -0.47
N VAL A 21 28.39 34.57 0.15
CA VAL A 21 26.99 34.79 0.52
C VAL A 21 26.93 35.71 1.75
N PRO A 22 26.12 36.78 1.74
CA PRO A 22 25.95 37.65 2.91
C PRO A 22 25.53 36.84 4.14
N PRO A 23 26.08 37.14 5.33
CA PRO A 23 25.90 36.32 6.53
C PRO A 23 24.42 36.14 6.94
N GLU A 24 23.60 37.14 6.65
CA GLU A 24 22.15 37.12 6.90
C GLU A 24 21.44 36.09 6.03
N HIS A 25 21.82 35.99 4.76
CA HIS A 25 21.30 34.99 3.82
C HIS A 25 21.88 33.60 4.10
N ALA A 26 23.16 33.51 4.48
CA ALA A 26 23.80 32.25 4.84
C ALA A 26 23.10 31.60 6.05
N SER A 27 22.78 32.40 7.08
CA SER A 27 22.03 31.97 8.26
C SER A 27 20.62 31.51 7.91
N ALA A 28 19.86 32.32 7.15
CA ALA A 28 18.51 31.95 6.73
C ALA A 28 18.49 30.65 5.91
N HIS A 29 19.48 30.46 5.03
CA HIS A 29 19.59 29.27 4.20
C HIS A 29 19.95 28.02 5.03
N ALA A 30 20.85 28.17 6.01
CA ALA A 30 21.21 27.11 6.94
C ALA A 30 20.01 26.66 7.79
N ILE A 31 19.19 27.60 8.26
CA ILE A 31 17.96 27.32 9.01
C ILE A 31 16.94 26.59 8.15
N ALA A 32 16.71 27.05 6.91
CA ALA A 32 15.78 26.41 5.98
C ALA A 32 16.21 24.96 5.65
N LEU A 33 17.50 24.73 5.45
CA LEU A 33 18.05 23.40 5.18
C LEU A 33 17.98 22.49 6.41
N ALA A 34 18.31 22.99 7.59
CA ALA A 34 18.15 22.25 8.85
C ALA A 34 16.68 21.83 9.06
N HIS A 35 15.74 22.73 8.74
CA HIS A 35 14.32 22.42 8.81
C HIS A 35 13.92 21.34 7.80
N ALA A 36 14.35 21.44 6.54
CA ALA A 36 14.06 20.45 5.51
C ALA A 36 14.61 19.06 5.86
N LEU A 37 15.83 18.99 6.41
CA LEU A 37 16.46 17.74 6.86
C LEU A 37 15.81 17.15 8.12
N SER A 38 15.13 17.97 8.92
CA SER A 38 14.38 17.52 10.09
C SER A 38 13.02 16.90 9.74
N GLN A 39 12.52 17.13 8.52
CA GLN A 39 11.27 16.54 8.09
C GLN A 39 11.47 15.05 7.76
N PRO A 40 10.59 14.16 8.24
CA PRO A 40 10.66 12.75 7.90
C PRO A 40 10.35 12.59 6.42
N VAL A 41 11.39 12.42 5.61
CA VAL A 41 11.28 11.98 4.22
C VAL A 41 11.06 10.48 4.27
N ALA A 42 9.96 10.00 3.68
CA ALA A 42 9.74 8.57 3.52
C ALA A 42 10.94 7.98 2.77
N ASN A 43 11.63 7.03 3.40
CA ASN A 43 12.76 6.37 2.77
C ASN A 43 12.25 5.34 1.76
N ASP A 44 13.07 4.96 0.78
CA ASP A 44 12.72 3.90 -0.17
C ASP A 44 12.32 2.61 0.56
N SER A 45 12.96 2.33 1.70
CA SER A 45 12.60 1.25 2.62
C SER A 45 11.14 1.33 3.07
N ASP A 46 10.65 2.51 3.48
CA ASP A 46 9.27 2.69 3.95
C ASP A 46 8.29 2.45 2.81
N LEU A 47 8.63 2.90 1.60
CA LEU A 47 7.82 2.67 0.41
C LEU A 47 7.75 1.17 0.04
N THR A 48 8.86 0.43 0.21
CA THR A 48 8.86 -1.02 -0.03
C THR A 48 8.01 -1.78 0.99
N ILE A 49 8.01 -1.36 2.26
CA ILE A 49 7.17 -1.94 3.31
C ILE A 49 5.69 -1.71 2.97
N VAL A 50 5.31 -0.46 2.66
CA VAL A 50 3.93 -0.13 2.28
C VAL A 50 3.49 -0.91 1.04
N ARG A 51 4.36 -1.06 0.04
CA ARG A 51 4.06 -1.85 -1.16
C ARG A 51 3.79 -3.32 -0.83
N ALA A 52 4.59 -3.91 0.03
CA ALA A 52 4.44 -5.30 0.47
C ALA A 52 3.15 -5.49 1.27
N GLU A 53 2.84 -4.58 2.19
CA GLU A 53 1.60 -4.58 2.97
C GLU A 53 0.36 -4.44 2.08
N MET A 54 0.38 -3.53 1.10
CA MET A 54 -0.71 -3.38 0.14
C MET A 54 -0.93 -4.65 -0.68
N HIS A 55 0.14 -5.28 -1.18
CA HIS A 55 0.04 -6.54 -1.91
C HIS A 55 -0.55 -7.64 -1.04
N ALA A 56 -0.10 -7.76 0.21
CA ALA A 56 -0.64 -8.72 1.16
C ALA A 56 -2.14 -8.48 1.40
N MET A 57 -2.55 -7.23 1.63
CA MET A 57 -3.94 -6.87 1.88
C MET A 57 -4.84 -7.20 0.68
N ILE A 58 -4.41 -6.87 -0.54
CA ILE A 58 -5.14 -7.17 -1.77
C ILE A 58 -5.28 -8.68 -1.95
N SER A 59 -4.19 -9.44 -1.80
CA SER A 59 -4.21 -10.91 -1.95
C SER A 59 -5.16 -11.57 -0.96
N GLN A 60 -5.22 -11.05 0.27
CA GLN A 60 -6.14 -11.53 1.29
C GLN A 60 -7.60 -11.25 0.93
N HIS A 61 -7.88 -10.05 0.39
CA HIS A 61 -9.22 -9.68 -0.05
C HIS A 61 -9.68 -10.52 -1.24
N GLU A 62 -8.80 -10.77 -2.21
CA GLU A 62 -9.10 -11.65 -3.34
C GLU A 62 -9.39 -13.08 -2.89
N ALA A 63 -8.60 -13.62 -1.95
CA ALA A 63 -8.82 -14.96 -1.40
C ALA A 63 -10.18 -15.05 -0.69
N ARG A 64 -10.51 -14.05 0.13
CA ARG A 64 -11.82 -13.98 0.82
C ARG A 64 -12.97 -13.87 -0.18
N MET A 65 -12.82 -13.06 -1.22
CA MET A 65 -13.84 -12.90 -2.27
C MET A 65 -14.07 -14.21 -3.01
N LYS A 66 -13.00 -14.93 -3.41
CA LYS A 66 -13.13 -16.25 -4.04
C LYS A 66 -13.85 -17.24 -3.14
N GLN A 67 -13.50 -17.27 -1.84
CA GLN A 67 -14.17 -18.14 -0.88
C GLN A 67 -15.66 -17.81 -0.73
N TRP A 68 -15.99 -16.52 -0.64
CA TRP A 68 -17.38 -16.05 -0.54
C TRP A 68 -18.18 -16.44 -1.80
N VAL A 69 -17.62 -16.20 -2.99
CA VAL A 69 -18.25 -16.57 -4.27
C VAL A 69 -18.50 -18.08 -4.33
N LEU A 70 -17.50 -18.91 -3.97
CA LEU A 70 -17.65 -20.36 -3.96
C LEU A 70 -18.69 -20.83 -2.93
N ALA A 71 -18.73 -20.22 -1.76
CA ALA A 71 -19.72 -20.53 -0.72
C ALA A 71 -21.15 -20.23 -1.20
N GLN A 72 -21.33 -19.17 -1.98
CA GLN A 72 -22.63 -18.76 -2.50
C GLN A 72 -23.06 -19.56 -3.73
N LEU A 73 -22.13 -20.00 -4.57
CA LEU A 73 -22.42 -20.81 -5.75
C LEU A 73 -22.72 -22.27 -5.43
N LYS A 74 -22.05 -22.86 -4.43
CA LYS A 74 -22.29 -24.26 -4.00
C LYS A 74 -23.77 -24.62 -3.81
N PRO A 75 -24.58 -23.87 -3.04
CA PRO A 75 -25.99 -24.20 -2.86
C PRO A 75 -26.79 -24.05 -4.15
N ILE A 76 -26.46 -23.06 -4.99
CA ILE A 76 -27.14 -22.85 -6.28
C ILE A 76 -26.93 -24.05 -7.21
N TYR A 77 -25.70 -24.56 -7.31
CA TYR A 77 -25.40 -25.76 -8.10
C TYR A 77 -26.13 -27.01 -7.57
N TRP A 78 -26.24 -27.14 -6.25
CA TRP A 78 -26.95 -28.27 -5.63
C TRP A 78 -28.46 -28.23 -5.95
N LEU A 79 -29.07 -27.05 -5.85
CA LEU A 79 -30.47 -26.83 -6.22
C LEU A 79 -30.72 -27.08 -7.70
N GLN A 80 -29.86 -26.58 -8.59
CA GLN A 80 -29.92 -26.85 -10.03
C GLN A 80 -29.89 -28.36 -10.33
N GLY A 81 -28.98 -29.10 -9.70
CA GLY A 81 -28.91 -30.56 -9.85
C GLY A 81 -30.21 -31.24 -9.43
N LEU A 82 -30.80 -30.82 -8.31
CA LEU A 82 -32.08 -31.35 -7.84
C LEU A 82 -33.23 -31.03 -8.79
N ILE A 83 -33.30 -29.81 -9.32
CA ILE A 83 -34.31 -29.40 -10.31
C ILE A 83 -34.18 -30.23 -11.59
N LEU A 84 -32.96 -30.44 -12.09
CA LEU A 84 -32.71 -31.26 -13.27
C LEU A 84 -33.19 -32.70 -13.08
N ILE A 85 -32.92 -33.31 -11.91
CA ILE A 85 -33.41 -34.65 -11.59
C ILE A 85 -34.94 -34.68 -11.60
N LEU A 86 -35.59 -33.75 -10.91
CA LEU A 86 -37.06 -33.67 -10.89
C LEU A 86 -37.64 -33.51 -12.30
N GLN A 87 -37.04 -32.63 -13.11
CA GLN A 87 -37.48 -32.40 -14.48
C GLN A 87 -37.34 -33.67 -15.34
N THR A 88 -36.26 -34.44 -15.19
CA THR A 88 -36.11 -35.72 -15.90
C THR A 88 -37.18 -36.74 -15.50
N ILE A 89 -37.51 -36.85 -14.21
CA ILE A 89 -38.58 -37.74 -13.73
C ILE A 89 -39.93 -37.31 -14.30
N THR A 90 -40.22 -36.00 -14.29
CA THR A 90 -41.46 -35.45 -14.85
C THR A 90 -41.58 -35.73 -16.33
N MET A 91 -40.51 -35.57 -17.12
CA MET A 91 -40.51 -35.91 -18.53
C MET A 91 -40.75 -37.40 -18.75
N THR A 92 -40.06 -38.28 -18.01
CA THR A 92 -40.28 -39.74 -18.13
C THR A 92 -41.72 -40.13 -17.84
N LYS A 93 -42.39 -39.52 -16.85
CA LYS A 93 -43.80 -39.79 -16.54
C LYS A 93 -44.81 -39.20 -17.54
N LEU A 94 -44.42 -38.17 -18.29
CA LEU A 94 -45.28 -37.54 -19.29
C LEU A 94 -45.26 -38.28 -20.63
N PHE A 95 -44.14 -38.94 -20.95
CA PHE A 95 -43.92 -39.60 -22.24
C PHE A 95 -44.03 -41.14 -22.19
N LEU A 96 -44.21 -41.74 -21.01
CA LEU A 96 -44.30 -43.19 -20.78
C LEU A 96 -45.58 -43.50 -19.98
#